data_AF-A0A8H7ZPN4-F1
#
_entry.id   AF-A0A8H7ZPN4-F1
#
_cell.length_a   1.000
_cell.length_b   1.000
_cell.length_c   1.000
_cell.angle_alpha   90.00
_cell.angle_beta   90.00
_cell.angle_gamma   90.00
#
_symmetry.space_group_name_H-M   'P 1'
#
loop_
_entity.id
_entity.type
_entity.pdbx_description
1 polymer ?
#
loop_
_entity_poly.entity_id
_entity_poly.type
_entity_poly.pdbx_seq_one_letter_code
_entity_poly.pdbx_strand_id
1 'polypeptide(L)'
;MCILFFFPVISALIAPAPASNDAFAQDEAWSTDTKIWIVSTRSSEWEGEIPVPVSLTKSNRGACSRPVYSPDGRWVAWLQMEVPGYENDRRRIVLYDRQAASRRYVLPKWDRSPTSIVFSPDSSEIYMTIFVATAEPGSATPWRRPRELTASGTAADLQFAPDASASAPPGARVLVYIYHDLTSPPELFTMQAGTQDARRRTFVTRKRMDDVEGLVRPQDFWFRGATKHQDIHGWVLAPETSAAAEDGKLPLAFLIHGGPQSAWMDSWSVRWNPQIFAAAGYITIGEGAR
;
A
#
# COMPACT_ATOMS: atom_id res chain seq x y z
N MET A 1 15.38 30.40 -21.57
CA MET A 1 16.52 30.35 -20.64
C MET A 1 16.03 29.63 -19.37
N CYS A 2 16.18 28.30 -19.31
CA CYS A 2 15.77 27.53 -18.13
C CYS A 2 16.91 27.57 -17.11
N ILE A 3 16.70 28.30 -16.03
CA ILE A 3 17.59 28.30 -14.88
C ILE A 3 17.22 27.05 -14.07
N LEU A 4 18.05 26.00 -14.17
CA LEU A 4 17.97 24.82 -13.32
C LEU A 4 18.50 25.20 -11.93
N PHE A 5 17.60 25.35 -10.96
CA PHE A 5 17.99 25.42 -9.56
C PHE A 5 18.24 24.01 -9.05
N PHE A 6 19.51 23.68 -8.78
CA PHE A 6 19.91 22.44 -8.14
C PHE A 6 19.69 22.58 -6.63
N PHE A 7 18.60 22.02 -6.10
CA PHE A 7 18.48 21.80 -4.66
C PHE A 7 19.30 20.55 -4.32
N PRO A 8 20.21 20.58 -3.32
CA PRO A 8 20.94 19.38 -2.91
C PRO A 8 19.96 18.41 -2.24
N VAL A 9 19.46 17.43 -3.01
CA VAL A 9 18.57 16.39 -2.52
C VAL A 9 19.40 15.36 -1.77
N ILE A 10 19.31 15.35 -0.44
CA ILE A 10 19.85 14.29 0.40
C ILE A 10 18.93 13.08 0.25
N SER A 11 19.44 11.97 -0.29
CA SER A 11 18.64 10.76 -0.52
C SER A 11 18.50 9.93 0.75
N ALA A 12 17.31 9.36 0.98
CA ALA A 12 17.10 8.34 1.98
C ALA A 12 17.12 6.96 1.31
N LEU A 13 17.91 6.03 1.85
CA LEU A 13 18.07 4.67 1.32
C LEU A 13 17.64 3.64 2.36
N ILE A 14 17.15 2.49 1.88
CA ILE A 14 16.90 1.29 2.69
C ILE A 14 18.05 0.33 2.45
N ALA A 15 18.64 -0.17 3.54
CA ALA A 15 19.68 -1.20 3.47
C ALA A 15 19.46 -2.24 4.59
N PRO A 16 19.87 -3.50 4.39
CA PRO A 16 19.89 -4.50 5.47
C PRO A 16 20.84 -4.07 6.60
N ALA A 17 20.57 -4.51 7.82
CA ALA A 17 21.53 -4.38 8.91
C ALA A 17 22.79 -5.23 8.64
N PRO A 18 23.98 -4.80 9.08
CA PRO A 18 25.19 -5.63 8.94
C PRO A 18 25.04 -6.94 9.72
N ALA A 19 25.45 -8.06 9.09
CA ALA A 19 25.40 -9.40 9.67
C ALA A 19 26.36 -9.55 10.87
N SER A 20 26.00 -10.41 11.84
CA SER A 20 26.90 -10.85 12.91
C SER A 20 27.92 -11.87 12.37
N ASN A 21 29.14 -11.85 12.91
CA ASN A 21 30.34 -12.59 12.48
C ASN A 21 30.28 -14.14 12.61
N ASP A 22 29.19 -14.81 12.25
CA ASP A 22 29.11 -16.27 12.22
C ASP A 22 29.41 -16.81 10.81
N ALA A 23 30.51 -17.55 10.69
CA ALA A 23 31.15 -17.98 9.44
C ALA A 23 30.32 -18.93 8.54
N PHE A 24 29.11 -19.30 8.94
CA PHE A 24 28.20 -20.17 8.17
C PHE A 24 27.01 -19.43 7.55
N ALA A 25 26.86 -18.11 7.78
CA ALA A 25 25.64 -17.35 7.48
C ALA A 25 25.86 -16.12 6.57
N GLN A 26 27.02 -15.98 5.91
CA GLN A 26 27.35 -14.74 5.18
C GLN A 26 26.46 -14.46 3.95
N ASP A 27 25.84 -15.48 3.36
CA ASP A 27 25.12 -15.35 2.09
C ASP A 27 23.58 -15.35 2.21
N GLU A 28 23.03 -15.55 3.42
CA GLU A 28 21.58 -15.67 3.63
C GLU A 28 21.05 -14.62 4.62
N ALA A 29 19.89 -14.05 4.32
CA ALA A 29 19.25 -13.06 5.18
C ALA A 29 18.50 -13.72 6.34
N TRP A 30 19.13 -13.81 7.52
CA TRP A 30 18.53 -14.36 8.75
C TRP A 30 17.73 -13.34 9.58
N SER A 31 17.64 -12.09 9.09
CA SER A 31 17.02 -10.99 9.80
C SER A 31 16.17 -10.15 8.87
N THR A 32 15.02 -9.74 9.38
CA THR A 32 14.13 -8.75 8.72
C THR A 32 14.56 -7.31 9.01
N ASP A 33 15.68 -7.12 9.70
CA ASP A 33 16.15 -5.80 10.12
C ASP A 33 16.66 -4.98 8.94
N THR A 34 15.82 -4.02 8.52
CA THR A 34 16.18 -3.00 7.54
C THR A 34 16.14 -1.62 8.18
N LYS A 35 17.08 -0.76 7.77
CA LYS A 35 17.27 0.57 8.36
C LYS A 35 16.96 1.68 7.37
N ILE A 36 16.62 2.86 7.90
CA ILE A 36 16.62 4.11 7.14
C ILE A 36 17.94 4.82 7.39
N TRP A 37 18.64 5.13 6.32
CA TRP A 37 19.88 5.91 6.33
C TRP A 37 19.70 7.22 5.57
N ILE A 38 20.35 8.26 6.07
CA ILE A 38 20.52 9.53 5.36
C ILE A 38 21.99 9.64 4.93
N VAL A 39 22.21 9.99 3.66
CA VAL A 39 23.55 10.26 3.11
C VAL A 39 23.56 11.62 2.43
N SER A 40 24.56 12.44 2.72
CA SER A 40 24.68 13.75 2.08
C SER A 40 25.05 13.60 0.60
N THR A 41 24.42 14.37 -0.26
CA THR A 41 24.74 14.45 -1.69
C THR A 41 25.48 15.73 -2.06
N ARG A 42 25.78 16.59 -1.07
CA ARG A 42 26.49 17.84 -1.29
C ARG A 42 27.95 17.56 -1.53
N SER A 43 28.41 17.71 -2.76
CA SER A 43 29.80 17.47 -3.15
C SER A 43 30.83 18.24 -2.31
N SER A 44 30.48 19.40 -1.76
CA SER A 44 31.32 20.16 -0.82
C SER A 44 31.62 19.43 0.49
N GLU A 45 30.77 18.47 0.88
CA GLU A 45 30.94 17.63 2.07
C GLU A 45 31.67 16.32 1.73
N TRP A 46 32.04 16.13 0.46
CA TRP A 46 32.75 14.98 -0.06
C TRP A 46 34.21 15.44 -0.24
N GLU A 47 34.97 15.54 0.86
CA GLU A 47 36.39 15.95 0.85
C GLU A 47 37.29 14.86 0.20
N GLY A 48 36.95 14.40 -1.00
CA GLY A 48 37.56 13.24 -1.64
C GLY A 48 37.10 11.89 -1.08
N GLU A 49 36.27 11.89 -0.03
CA GLU A 49 35.75 10.70 0.63
C GLU A 49 34.24 10.52 0.45
N ILE A 50 33.78 9.28 0.48
CA ILE A 50 32.35 8.94 0.42
C ILE A 50 31.70 9.37 1.75
N PRO A 51 30.59 10.13 1.74
CA PRO A 51 29.93 10.58 2.96
C PRO A 51 29.47 9.42 3.83
N VAL A 52 29.73 9.52 5.13
CA VAL A 52 29.31 8.50 6.10
C VAL A 52 27.79 8.50 6.25
N PRO A 53 27.09 7.38 5.95
CA PRO A 53 25.65 7.30 6.14
C PRO A 53 25.26 7.37 7.62
N VAL A 54 24.20 8.12 7.93
CA VAL A 54 23.66 8.25 9.29
C VAL A 54 22.34 7.47 9.41
N SER A 55 22.28 6.50 10.32
CA SER A 55 21.05 5.72 10.55
C SER A 55 20.04 6.48 11.41
N LEU A 56 18.82 6.62 10.93
CA LEU A 56 17.69 7.19 11.69
C LEU A 56 16.99 6.15 12.58
N THR A 57 17.30 4.86 12.37
CA THR A 57 16.57 3.74 12.99
C THR A 57 17.49 2.74 13.68
N LYS A 58 18.68 3.20 14.13
CA LYS A 58 19.69 2.36 14.81
C LYS A 58 19.14 1.53 15.98
N SER A 59 18.18 2.05 16.73
CA SER A 59 17.55 1.35 17.86
C SER A 59 16.40 0.42 17.47
N ASN A 60 15.81 0.58 16.29
CA ASN A 60 14.79 -0.35 15.82
C ASN A 60 15.45 -1.71 15.52
N ARG A 61 14.71 -2.81 15.60
CA ARG A 61 15.19 -4.14 15.19
C ARG A 61 14.25 -4.84 14.20
N GLY A 62 13.08 -4.25 13.93
CA GLY A 62 12.21 -4.67 12.84
C GLY A 62 12.52 -3.94 11.52
N ALA A 63 11.79 -4.32 10.47
CA ALA A 63 11.95 -3.76 9.14
C ALA A 63 11.51 -2.29 9.03
N CYS A 64 12.32 -1.46 8.38
CA CYS A 64 11.96 -0.13 7.91
C CYS A 64 11.84 -0.11 6.38
N SER A 65 10.86 0.62 5.86
CA SER A 65 10.61 0.70 4.41
C SER A 65 9.99 2.04 4.00
N ARG A 66 10.00 2.32 2.70
CA ARG A 66 9.32 3.45 2.04
C ARG A 66 9.62 4.81 2.69
N PRO A 67 10.90 5.21 2.80
CA PRO A 67 11.24 6.55 3.22
C PRO A 67 10.76 7.57 2.18
N VAL A 68 10.17 8.66 2.64
CA VAL A 68 9.74 9.80 1.83
C VAL A 68 10.13 11.09 2.52
N TYR A 69 10.69 12.03 1.78
CA TYR A 69 10.91 13.39 2.24
C TYR A 69 9.63 14.21 2.08
N SER A 70 9.39 15.14 3.01
CA SER A 70 8.46 16.23 2.73
C SER A 70 9.05 17.15 1.65
N PRO A 71 8.23 17.77 0.79
CA PRO A 71 8.69 18.70 -0.25
C PRO A 71 9.58 19.85 0.27
N ASP A 72 9.32 20.34 1.48
CA ASP A 72 10.14 21.38 2.14
C ASP A 72 11.48 20.84 2.69
N GLY A 73 11.70 19.53 2.61
CA GLY A 73 12.88 18.84 3.10
C GLY A 73 13.00 18.78 4.63
N ARG A 74 12.07 19.33 5.42
CA ARG A 74 12.17 19.33 6.88
C ARG A 74 11.96 17.94 7.47
N TRP A 75 11.04 17.19 6.91
CA TRP A 75 10.58 15.92 7.44
C TRP A 75 11.05 14.74 6.60
N VAL A 76 11.33 13.63 7.27
CA VAL A 76 11.43 12.31 6.66
C VAL A 76 10.38 11.43 7.31
N ALA A 77 9.52 10.79 6.52
CA ALA A 77 8.60 9.78 7.00
C ALA A 77 8.97 8.41 6.44
N TRP A 78 8.71 7.34 7.20
CA TRP A 78 8.87 5.95 6.72
C TRP A 78 7.86 5.03 7.39
N LEU A 79 7.78 3.81 6.87
CA LEU A 79 7.03 2.72 7.48
C LEU A 79 7.96 1.83 8.30
N GLN A 80 7.58 1.55 9.55
CA GLN A 80 8.39 0.78 10.50
C GLN A 80 7.60 -0.36 11.12
N MET A 81 8.19 -1.56 11.08
CA MET A 81 7.87 -2.71 11.91
C MET A 81 8.78 -2.70 13.15
N GLU A 82 8.26 -3.17 14.28
CA GLU A 82 8.94 -3.21 15.58
C GLU A 82 9.41 -4.62 15.95
N VAL A 83 8.70 -5.66 15.51
CA VAL A 83 8.99 -7.06 15.89
C VAL A 83 10.05 -7.66 14.96
N PRO A 84 11.26 -7.99 15.48
CA PRO A 84 12.32 -8.61 14.68
C PRO A 84 11.91 -10.02 14.22
N GLY A 85 12.28 -10.41 12.99
CA GLY A 85 11.96 -11.73 12.44
C GLY A 85 10.50 -11.92 12.03
N TYR A 86 9.59 -11.02 12.41
CA TYR A 86 8.19 -11.08 11.99
C TYR A 86 7.97 -10.24 10.72
N GLU A 87 8.10 -10.89 9.55
CA GLU A 87 7.99 -10.25 8.22
C GLU A 87 6.63 -9.60 7.93
N ASN A 88 5.60 -9.89 8.74
CA ASN A 88 4.28 -9.31 8.63
C ASN A 88 3.85 -8.55 9.90
N ASP A 89 4.79 -8.00 10.66
CA ASP A 89 4.43 -7.05 11.71
C ASP A 89 3.69 -5.83 11.13
N ARG A 90 2.86 -5.20 11.97
CA ARG A 90 2.16 -3.98 11.62
C ARG A 90 3.16 -2.88 11.28
N ARG A 91 3.05 -2.33 10.08
CA ARG A 91 3.78 -1.12 9.69
C ARG A 91 3.18 0.08 10.42
N ARG A 92 4.04 0.97 10.92
CA ARG A 92 3.65 2.23 11.57
C ARG A 92 4.31 3.38 10.84
N ILE A 93 3.61 4.51 10.69
CA ILE A 93 4.22 5.72 10.12
C ILE A 93 5.06 6.40 11.20
N VAL A 94 6.36 6.49 10.97
CA VAL A 94 7.28 7.29 11.77
C VAL A 94 7.56 8.58 11.02
N LEU A 95 7.53 9.70 11.74
CA LEU A 95 7.88 11.03 11.23
C LEU A 95 9.10 11.53 11.99
N TYR A 96 10.14 11.93 11.26
CA TYR A 96 11.40 12.47 11.78
C TYR A 96 11.57 13.93 11.37
N ASP A 97 11.75 14.79 12.37
CA ASP A 97 12.14 16.18 12.19
C ASP A 97 13.67 16.25 12.02
N ARG A 98 14.14 16.67 10.85
CA ARG A 98 15.58 16.80 10.59
C ARG A 98 16.21 17.96 11.33
N GLN A 99 15.45 19.01 11.65
CA GLN A 99 15.96 20.17 12.39
C GLN A 99 16.09 19.84 13.87
N ALA A 100 15.08 19.18 14.45
CA ALA A 100 15.08 18.81 15.86
C ALA A 100 15.76 17.46 16.15
N ALA A 101 16.18 16.73 15.11
CA ALA A 101 16.75 15.38 15.20
C ALA A 101 15.90 14.42 16.06
N SER A 102 14.57 14.51 15.96
CA SER A 102 13.64 13.75 16.79
C SER A 102 12.58 13.04 15.95
N ARG A 103 12.04 11.92 16.45
CA ARG A 103 11.03 11.11 15.75
C ARG A 103 9.80 10.84 16.60
N ARG A 104 8.65 10.67 15.95
CA ARG A 104 7.39 10.27 16.58
C ARG A 104 6.56 9.38 15.67
N TYR A 105 5.68 8.57 16.25
CA TYR A 105 4.62 7.90 15.50
C TYR A 105 3.51 8.90 15.15
N VAL A 106 3.04 8.86 13.90
CA VAL A 106 1.93 9.74 13.45
C VAL A 106 0.60 9.27 14.03
N LEU A 107 0.38 7.96 14.07
CA LEU A 107 -0.85 7.33 14.55
C LEU A 107 -0.54 6.15 15.50
N PRO A 108 -0.06 6.40 16.73
CA PRO A 108 0.46 5.34 17.61
C PRO A 108 -0.58 4.29 18.02
N LYS A 109 -1.88 4.66 18.04
CA LYS A 109 -2.99 3.78 18.42
C LYS A 109 -3.71 3.15 17.23
N TRP A 110 -3.33 3.50 16.00
CA TRP A 110 -3.99 2.98 14.82
C TRP A 110 -3.53 1.55 14.54
N ASP A 111 -4.48 0.70 14.21
CA ASP A 111 -4.31 -0.75 14.11
C ASP A 111 -4.10 -1.25 12.69
N ARG A 112 -4.28 -0.41 11.67
CA ARG A 112 -4.04 -0.79 10.27
C ARG A 112 -2.58 -0.63 9.87
N SER A 113 -2.19 -1.45 8.89
CA SER A 113 -0.84 -1.51 8.35
C SER A 113 -0.81 -0.73 7.01
N PRO A 114 -0.23 0.48 6.96
CA PRO A 114 -0.12 1.23 5.73
C PRO A 114 0.69 0.48 4.68
N THR A 115 0.08 0.51 3.52
CA THR A 115 0.57 0.39 2.17
C THR A 115 1.78 1.25 1.91
N SER A 116 1.53 2.40 1.30
CA SER A 116 2.46 3.46 0.87
C SER A 116 2.24 4.72 1.69
N ILE A 117 3.16 5.68 1.60
CA ILE A 117 2.98 7.03 2.13
C ILE A 117 3.52 8.05 1.13
N VAL A 118 2.90 9.22 1.05
CA VAL A 118 3.37 10.37 0.28
C VAL A 118 2.98 11.67 0.98
N PHE A 119 3.86 12.66 0.96
CA PHE A 119 3.54 14.00 1.46
C PHE A 119 2.75 14.78 0.42
N SER A 120 1.82 15.60 0.90
CA SER A 120 1.23 16.68 0.12
C SER A 120 2.31 17.69 -0.33
N PRO A 121 2.12 18.38 -1.48
CA PRO A 121 3.06 19.38 -1.99
C PRO A 121 3.42 20.50 -1.01
N ASP A 122 2.50 20.87 -0.12
CA ASP A 122 2.70 21.89 0.92
C ASP A 122 3.31 21.33 2.22
N SER A 123 3.72 20.05 2.23
CA SER A 123 4.31 19.35 3.37
C SER A 123 3.42 19.23 4.61
N SER A 124 2.11 19.53 4.50
CA SER A 124 1.21 19.63 5.67
C SER A 124 0.47 18.32 6.02
N GLU A 125 0.21 17.49 5.02
CA GLU A 125 -0.54 16.24 5.10
C GLU A 125 0.25 15.04 4.57
N ILE A 126 0.01 13.86 5.14
CA ILE A 126 0.48 12.56 4.61
C ILE A 126 -0.73 11.80 4.08
N TYR A 127 -0.62 11.33 2.84
CA TYR A 127 -1.56 10.44 2.19
C TYR A 127 -0.97 9.03 2.19
N MET A 128 -1.81 8.01 2.25
CA MET A 128 -1.37 6.62 2.33
C MET A 128 -2.37 5.67 1.70
N THR A 129 -1.87 4.53 1.23
CA THR A 129 -2.71 3.37 0.90
C THR A 129 -2.75 2.42 2.08
N ILE A 130 -3.86 1.69 2.25
CA ILE A 130 -4.05 0.69 3.30
C ILE A 130 -4.80 -0.50 2.72
N PHE A 131 -4.60 -1.68 3.31
CA PHE A 131 -5.50 -2.82 3.08
C PHE A 131 -6.57 -2.80 4.17
N VAL A 132 -7.83 -2.74 3.74
CA VAL A 132 -9.02 -2.75 4.61
C VAL A 132 -10.11 -3.60 3.97
N ALA A 133 -10.86 -4.31 4.80
CA ALA A 133 -12.14 -4.91 4.39
C ALA A 133 -13.20 -3.82 4.17
N THR A 134 -14.19 -4.10 3.32
CA THR A 134 -15.16 -3.11 2.80
C THR A 134 -16.12 -2.51 3.83
N ALA A 135 -16.24 -3.11 5.02
CA ALA A 135 -16.73 -2.46 6.24
C ALA A 135 -16.66 -3.48 7.37
N GLU A 136 -15.99 -3.18 8.48
CA GLU A 136 -16.05 -4.03 9.67
C GLU A 136 -17.39 -3.84 10.41
N PRO A 137 -18.15 -4.93 10.66
CA PRO A 137 -19.33 -4.88 11.52
C PRO A 137 -18.97 -4.31 12.90
N GLY A 138 -19.69 -3.28 13.35
CA GLY A 138 -19.49 -2.69 14.68
C GLY A 138 -18.28 -1.76 14.84
N SER A 139 -17.65 -1.33 13.74
CA SER A 139 -16.49 -0.41 13.73
C SER A 139 -16.88 1.04 14.06
N ALA A 140 -17.55 1.27 15.19
CA ALA A 140 -17.81 2.59 15.73
C ALA A 140 -16.61 3.06 16.58
N THR A 141 -15.56 3.59 15.95
CA THR A 141 -14.59 4.45 16.68
C THR A 141 -14.43 5.80 15.98
N PRO A 142 -15.06 6.87 16.51
CA PRO A 142 -15.19 8.16 15.81
C PRO A 142 -13.97 9.11 15.88
N TRP A 143 -12.82 8.72 16.45
CA TRP A 143 -11.75 9.70 16.70
C TRP A 143 -10.37 9.28 16.14
N ARG A 144 -9.81 10.18 15.31
CA ARG A 144 -8.48 10.08 14.66
C ARG A 144 -8.32 8.95 13.63
N ARG A 145 -9.39 8.62 12.90
CA ARG A 145 -9.21 7.86 11.66
C ARG A 145 -8.71 8.79 10.55
N PRO A 146 -7.74 8.35 9.73
CA PRO A 146 -7.49 8.97 8.43
C PRO A 146 -8.80 9.11 7.64
N ARG A 147 -8.93 10.16 6.85
CA ARG A 147 -10.10 10.33 5.98
C ARG A 147 -9.98 9.40 4.77
N GLU A 148 -10.96 8.54 4.58
CA GLU A 148 -11.02 7.62 3.45
C GLU A 148 -11.35 8.36 2.15
N LEU A 149 -10.62 8.02 1.08
CA LEU A 149 -10.77 8.68 -0.23
C LEU A 149 -11.31 7.75 -1.32
N THR A 150 -11.29 6.43 -1.09
CA THR A 150 -11.76 5.38 -1.99
C THR A 150 -12.61 4.40 -1.21
N ALA A 151 -13.82 4.08 -1.67
CA ALA A 151 -14.78 3.25 -0.93
C ALA A 151 -14.74 1.75 -1.29
N SER A 152 -14.07 1.38 -2.38
CA SER A 152 -13.97 0.01 -2.90
C SER A 152 -12.70 -0.15 -3.74
N GLY A 153 -12.45 -1.37 -4.24
CA GLY A 153 -11.32 -1.68 -5.09
C GLY A 153 -9.96 -1.51 -4.41
N THR A 154 -8.91 -1.46 -5.22
CA THR A 154 -7.54 -1.38 -4.75
C THR A 154 -6.80 -0.21 -5.40
N ALA A 155 -6.26 0.67 -4.55
CA ALA A 155 -5.37 1.76 -4.94
C ALA A 155 -3.90 1.40 -4.69
N ALA A 156 -3.03 1.67 -5.67
CA ALA A 156 -1.59 1.46 -5.61
C ALA A 156 -0.83 2.65 -6.21
N ASP A 157 0.47 2.71 -5.96
CA ASP A 157 1.40 3.70 -6.53
C ASP A 157 0.92 5.15 -6.44
N LEU A 158 0.42 5.52 -5.26
CA LEU A 158 -0.10 6.86 -4.95
C LEU A 158 1.02 7.92 -4.99
N GLN A 159 0.80 8.98 -5.76
CA GLN A 159 1.68 10.13 -5.90
C GLN A 159 0.88 11.43 -6.03
N PHE A 160 1.54 12.58 -5.89
CA PHE A 160 0.98 13.86 -6.34
C PHE A 160 1.46 14.18 -7.75
N ALA A 161 0.55 14.70 -8.59
CA ALA A 161 0.94 15.29 -9.86
C ALA A 161 1.81 16.52 -9.60
N PRO A 162 2.81 16.81 -10.47
CA PRO A 162 3.52 18.07 -10.41
C PRO A 162 2.55 19.24 -10.63
N ASP A 163 2.86 20.40 -10.05
CA ASP A 163 1.99 21.61 -10.02
C ASP A 163 1.50 22.09 -11.40
N ALA A 164 2.10 21.60 -12.49
CA ALA A 164 1.72 21.91 -13.87
C ALA A 164 0.65 20.96 -14.48
N SER A 165 -0.07 20.17 -13.68
CA SER A 165 -1.07 19.25 -14.24
C SER A 165 -2.21 20.04 -14.93
N ALA A 166 -2.23 20.02 -16.27
CA ALA A 166 -3.21 20.76 -17.09
C ALA A 166 -4.67 20.32 -16.88
N SER A 167 -4.90 19.26 -16.09
CA SER A 167 -6.20 18.69 -15.77
C SER A 167 -6.83 19.25 -14.50
N ALA A 168 -6.22 20.23 -13.83
CA ALA A 168 -6.64 20.72 -12.52
C ALA A 168 -6.79 22.25 -12.46
N PRO A 169 -7.68 22.77 -11.61
CA PRO A 169 -7.71 24.20 -11.30
C PRO A 169 -6.34 24.68 -10.76
N PRO A 170 -5.94 25.93 -11.00
CA PRO A 170 -4.73 26.50 -10.40
C PRO A 170 -4.72 26.32 -8.88
N GLY A 171 -3.63 25.78 -8.33
CA GLY A 171 -3.49 25.51 -6.89
C GLY A 171 -4.18 24.23 -6.40
N ALA A 172 -4.87 23.49 -7.27
CA ALA A 172 -5.43 22.20 -6.90
C ALA A 172 -4.32 21.14 -6.74
N ARG A 173 -4.29 20.50 -5.58
CA ARG A 173 -3.44 19.34 -5.33
C ARG A 173 -4.09 18.11 -5.96
N VAL A 174 -3.44 17.50 -6.95
CA VAL A 174 -3.97 16.31 -7.65
C VAL A 174 -3.20 15.06 -7.23
N LEU A 175 -3.93 14.08 -6.72
CA LEU A 175 -3.43 12.72 -6.53
C LEU A 175 -3.47 11.98 -7.87
N VAL A 176 -2.44 11.20 -8.13
CA VAL A 176 -2.34 10.23 -9.23
C VAL A 176 -2.09 8.86 -8.60
N TYR A 177 -2.84 7.85 -9.02
CA TYR A 177 -2.72 6.51 -8.48
C TYR A 177 -3.19 5.47 -9.50
N ILE A 178 -2.75 4.23 -9.32
CA ILE A 178 -3.29 3.09 -10.04
C ILE A 178 -4.51 2.58 -9.28
N TYR A 179 -5.61 2.34 -9.99
CA TYR A 179 -6.80 1.72 -9.44
C TYR A 179 -7.24 0.53 -10.29
N HIS A 180 -7.75 -0.48 -9.61
CA HIS A 180 -8.27 -1.73 -10.16
C HIS A 180 -9.20 -2.38 -9.15
N ASP A 181 -10.05 -3.26 -9.64
CA ASP A 181 -10.96 -4.10 -8.87
C ASP A 181 -11.07 -5.48 -9.54
N LEU A 182 -11.79 -6.43 -8.96
CA LEU A 182 -11.90 -7.79 -9.53
C LEU A 182 -12.57 -7.83 -10.91
N THR A 183 -13.20 -6.74 -11.35
CA THR A 183 -13.86 -6.64 -12.66
C THR A 183 -13.13 -5.70 -13.65
N SER A 184 -12.12 -4.97 -13.18
CA SER A 184 -11.45 -3.92 -13.95
C SER A 184 -9.94 -4.02 -13.76
N PRO A 185 -9.18 -4.31 -14.83
CA PRO A 185 -7.72 -4.27 -14.77
C PRO A 185 -7.16 -2.88 -14.38
N PRO A 186 -5.88 -2.82 -13.96
CA PRO A 186 -5.22 -1.58 -13.56
C PRO A 186 -5.23 -0.49 -14.63
N GLU A 187 -5.71 0.69 -14.23
CA GLU A 187 -5.63 1.95 -14.99
C GLU A 187 -5.15 3.08 -14.08
N LEU A 188 -4.62 4.16 -14.67
CA LEU A 188 -4.28 5.38 -13.96
C LEU A 188 -5.53 6.22 -13.70
N PHE A 189 -5.64 6.69 -12.47
CA PHE A 189 -6.68 7.59 -12.01
C PHE A 189 -6.06 8.87 -11.45
N THR A 190 -6.84 9.95 -11.49
CA THR A 190 -6.53 11.19 -10.79
C THR A 190 -7.70 11.58 -9.90
N MET A 191 -7.41 12.27 -8.81
CA MET A 191 -8.41 12.84 -7.91
C MET A 191 -7.89 14.13 -7.33
N GLN A 192 -8.74 15.14 -7.18
CA GLN A 192 -8.40 16.32 -6.40
C GLN A 192 -8.32 15.92 -4.93
N ALA A 193 -7.16 16.15 -4.31
CA ALA A 193 -6.96 15.91 -2.90
C ALA A 193 -8.00 16.68 -2.07
N GLY A 194 -8.53 16.04 -1.03
CA GLY A 194 -9.63 16.62 -0.27
C GLY A 194 -11.02 16.32 -0.86
N THR A 195 -11.13 15.62 -2.00
CA THR A 195 -12.42 15.18 -2.57
C THR A 195 -12.49 13.64 -2.73
N GLN A 196 -13.56 13.14 -3.35
CA GLN A 196 -13.72 11.75 -3.81
C GLN A 196 -13.97 11.69 -5.33
N ASP A 197 -13.46 12.68 -6.09
CA ASP A 197 -13.74 12.87 -7.51
C ASP A 197 -12.82 12.05 -8.44
N ALA A 198 -12.68 10.74 -8.17
CA ALA A 198 -11.82 9.85 -8.94
C ALA A 198 -12.15 9.85 -10.45
N ARG A 199 -11.16 10.15 -11.28
CA ARG A 199 -11.27 10.15 -12.75
C ARG A 199 -10.20 9.25 -13.36
N ARG A 200 -10.65 8.22 -14.09
CA ARG A 200 -9.78 7.39 -14.93
C ARG A 200 -9.17 8.23 -16.05
N ARG A 201 -7.86 8.08 -16.27
CA ARG A 201 -7.08 8.80 -17.29
C ARG A 201 -6.59 7.92 -18.41
N THR A 202 -6.31 6.65 -18.11
CA THR A 202 -5.90 5.69 -19.12
C THR A 202 -7.01 4.69 -19.42
N PHE A 203 -6.92 4.10 -20.61
CA PHE A 203 -7.81 3.05 -21.08
C PHE A 203 -6.98 1.97 -21.79
N VAL A 204 -5.79 1.69 -21.27
CA VAL A 204 -4.81 0.78 -21.89
C VAL A 204 -5.36 -0.64 -21.97
N THR A 205 -6.17 -1.03 -21.01
CA THR A 205 -6.73 -2.38 -20.88
C THR A 205 -8.08 -2.51 -21.56
N ARG A 206 -8.78 -1.39 -21.82
CA ARG A 206 -10.14 -1.36 -22.37
C ARG A 206 -10.31 -2.24 -23.59
N LYS A 207 -9.47 -2.07 -24.61
CA LYS A 207 -9.58 -2.84 -25.86
C LYS A 207 -9.52 -4.35 -25.65
N ARG A 208 -8.76 -4.82 -24.65
CA ARG A 208 -8.67 -6.26 -24.32
C ARG A 208 -9.85 -6.75 -23.48
N MET A 209 -10.55 -5.84 -22.82
CA MET A 209 -11.72 -6.14 -22.00
C MET A 209 -13.03 -6.05 -22.79
N ASP A 210 -13.03 -5.44 -23.98
CA ASP A 210 -14.23 -5.31 -24.82
C ASP A 210 -14.82 -6.68 -25.21
N ASP A 211 -13.97 -7.72 -25.35
CA ASP A 211 -14.38 -9.09 -25.68
C ASP A 211 -14.54 -9.99 -24.42
N VAL A 212 -14.39 -9.44 -23.21
CA VAL A 212 -14.48 -10.19 -21.95
C VAL A 212 -15.88 -10.05 -21.38
N GLU A 213 -16.66 -11.11 -21.49
CA GLU A 213 -18.02 -11.20 -20.93
C GLU A 213 -18.04 -12.03 -19.64
N GLY A 214 -19.14 -11.91 -18.88
CA GLY A 214 -19.41 -12.79 -17.73
C GLY A 214 -18.55 -12.55 -16.48
N LEU A 215 -17.90 -11.39 -16.35
CA LEU A 215 -17.22 -11.02 -15.11
C LEU A 215 -18.22 -10.85 -13.98
N VAL A 216 -17.97 -11.56 -12.88
CA VAL A 216 -18.84 -11.56 -11.70
C VAL A 216 -18.41 -10.44 -10.78
N ARG A 217 -19.32 -9.54 -10.41
CA ARG A 217 -19.03 -8.57 -9.34
C ARG A 217 -18.89 -9.34 -8.01
N PRO A 218 -17.77 -9.17 -7.30
CA PRO A 218 -17.59 -9.82 -6.01
C PRO A 218 -18.57 -9.25 -4.98
N GLN A 219 -19.04 -10.10 -4.07
CA GLN A 219 -19.79 -9.69 -2.89
C GLN A 219 -18.93 -9.97 -1.66
N ASP A 220 -18.86 -9.02 -0.74
CA ASP A 220 -18.21 -9.23 0.54
C ASP A 220 -19.13 -9.94 1.52
N PHE A 221 -18.55 -10.70 2.43
CA PHE A 221 -19.26 -11.29 3.55
C PHE A 221 -18.35 -11.44 4.76
N TRP A 222 -18.98 -11.58 5.93
CA TRP A 222 -18.30 -11.83 7.18
C TRP A 222 -18.76 -13.16 7.74
N PHE A 223 -17.82 -13.94 8.26
CA PHE A 223 -18.11 -15.20 8.92
C PHE A 223 -17.27 -15.35 10.19
N ARG A 224 -17.78 -16.19 11.09
CA ARG A 224 -17.14 -16.41 12.38
C ARG A 224 -15.85 -17.21 12.20
N GLY A 225 -14.72 -16.64 12.60
CA GLY A 225 -13.43 -17.32 12.57
C GLY A 225 -13.29 -18.40 13.64
N ALA A 226 -12.15 -19.10 13.61
CA ALA A 226 -11.86 -20.20 14.54
C ALA A 226 -11.79 -19.78 16.03
N THR A 227 -11.46 -18.51 16.32
CA THR A 227 -11.41 -17.98 17.69
C THR A 227 -12.75 -17.42 18.12
N LYS A 228 -13.00 -17.20 19.43
CA LYS A 228 -14.30 -16.71 19.95
C LYS A 228 -14.64 -15.23 19.64
N HIS A 229 -13.68 -14.45 19.15
CA HIS A 229 -13.81 -12.99 19.07
C HIS A 229 -13.25 -12.39 17.76
N GLN A 230 -13.13 -13.21 16.72
CA GLN A 230 -12.64 -12.81 15.43
C GLN A 230 -13.65 -13.18 14.36
N ASP A 231 -14.19 -12.16 13.70
CA ASP A 231 -14.87 -12.32 12.42
C ASP A 231 -13.82 -12.20 11.32
N ILE A 232 -13.99 -13.01 10.29
CA ILE A 232 -13.13 -13.06 9.11
C ILE A 232 -13.95 -12.55 7.93
N HIS A 233 -13.34 -11.66 7.16
CA HIS A 233 -13.89 -11.15 5.92
C HIS A 233 -13.65 -12.14 4.78
N GLY A 234 -14.52 -12.19 3.80
CA GLY A 234 -14.33 -12.96 2.57
C GLY A 234 -15.01 -12.32 1.37
N TRP A 235 -14.58 -12.74 0.19
CA TRP A 235 -15.20 -12.40 -1.09
C TRP A 235 -15.86 -13.62 -1.70
N VAL A 236 -17.07 -13.48 -2.21
CA VAL A 236 -17.76 -14.49 -3.01
C VAL A 236 -18.02 -13.99 -4.42
N LEU A 237 -17.66 -14.81 -5.41
CA LEU A 237 -18.04 -14.64 -6.80
C LEU A 237 -18.94 -15.82 -7.15
N ALA A 238 -20.23 -15.55 -7.29
CA ALA A 238 -21.22 -16.52 -7.74
C ALA A 238 -21.52 -16.27 -9.22
N PRO A 239 -21.14 -17.17 -10.14
CA PRO A 239 -21.45 -17.01 -11.55
C PRO A 239 -22.96 -17.05 -11.79
N GLU A 240 -23.45 -16.21 -12.70
CA GLU A 240 -24.87 -16.14 -13.07
C GLU A 240 -25.34 -17.36 -13.89
N THR A 241 -24.47 -18.35 -14.12
CA THR A 241 -24.75 -19.43 -15.07
C THR A 241 -26.00 -20.22 -14.71
N SER A 242 -26.83 -20.48 -15.72
CA SER A 242 -27.92 -21.45 -15.72
C SER A 242 -27.48 -22.91 -15.52
N ALA A 243 -26.18 -23.16 -15.37
CA ALA A 243 -25.56 -24.46 -15.16
C ALA A 243 -25.56 -24.88 -13.68
N ALA A 244 -26.60 -24.50 -12.93
CA ALA A 244 -26.87 -25.19 -11.69
C ALA A 244 -26.97 -26.69 -12.02
N ALA A 245 -26.27 -27.54 -11.26
CA ALA A 245 -26.49 -28.98 -11.36
C ALA A 245 -27.98 -29.28 -11.18
N GLU A 246 -28.45 -30.46 -11.60
CA GLU A 246 -29.89 -30.83 -11.53
C GLU A 246 -30.52 -30.61 -10.14
N ASP A 247 -29.72 -30.49 -9.08
CA ASP A 247 -30.13 -30.22 -7.69
C ASP A 247 -29.94 -28.76 -7.21
N GLY A 248 -29.58 -27.82 -8.09
CA GLY A 248 -29.38 -26.42 -7.74
C GLY A 248 -28.02 -26.09 -7.13
N LYS A 249 -27.09 -27.06 -7.02
CA LYS A 249 -25.77 -26.83 -6.41
C LYS A 249 -24.70 -26.51 -7.45
N LEU A 250 -23.78 -25.64 -7.09
CA LEU A 250 -22.57 -25.34 -7.85
C LEU A 250 -21.33 -25.85 -7.09
N PRO A 251 -20.29 -26.31 -7.80
CA PRO A 251 -19.03 -26.68 -7.15
C PRO A 251 -18.37 -25.44 -6.53
N LEU A 252 -17.66 -25.63 -5.42
CA LEU A 252 -16.96 -24.57 -4.68
C LEU A 252 -15.47 -24.58 -5.01
N ALA A 253 -14.93 -23.43 -5.40
CA ALA A 253 -13.50 -23.13 -5.40
C ALA A 253 -13.18 -22.24 -4.18
N PHE A 254 -12.60 -22.81 -3.14
CA PHE A 254 -12.17 -22.07 -1.96
C PHE A 254 -10.68 -21.70 -2.09
N LEU A 255 -10.40 -20.42 -2.28
CA LEU A 255 -9.08 -19.88 -2.54
C LEU A 255 -8.41 -19.48 -1.23
N ILE A 256 -7.43 -20.28 -0.81
CA ILE A 256 -6.63 -20.03 0.39
C ILE A 256 -5.44 -19.15 0.04
N HIS A 257 -5.19 -18.12 0.83
CA HIS A 257 -3.94 -17.35 0.77
C HIS A 257 -3.01 -17.76 1.91
N GLY A 258 -1.72 -17.43 1.80
CA GLY A 258 -0.77 -17.57 2.90
C GLY A 258 -0.87 -16.39 3.86
N GLY A 259 -1.88 -16.36 4.72
CA GLY A 259 -1.94 -15.37 5.82
C GLY A 259 -0.82 -15.61 6.84
N PRO A 260 -0.29 -14.59 7.54
CA PRO A 260 -0.69 -13.17 7.50
C PRO A 260 -0.14 -12.36 6.31
N GLN A 261 0.60 -12.97 5.38
CA GLN A 261 1.34 -12.27 4.33
C GLN A 261 0.45 -11.55 3.32
N SER A 262 -0.75 -12.08 3.06
CA SER A 262 -1.70 -11.53 2.09
C SER A 262 -3.13 -11.88 2.45
N ALA A 263 -4.08 -11.31 1.69
CA ALA A 263 -5.49 -11.68 1.69
C ALA A 263 -6.08 -11.47 0.29
N TRP A 264 -7.21 -12.13 0.00
CA TRP A 264 -7.99 -11.79 -1.18
C TRP A 264 -8.67 -10.43 -0.99
N MET A 265 -8.52 -9.58 -1.99
CA MET A 265 -9.07 -8.22 -2.03
C MET A 265 -9.91 -8.05 -3.28
N ASP A 266 -10.70 -6.98 -3.32
CA ASP A 266 -11.28 -6.48 -4.57
C ASP A 266 -10.15 -5.88 -5.44
N SER A 267 -9.37 -6.76 -6.06
CA SER A 267 -8.14 -6.44 -6.80
C SER A 267 -8.01 -7.35 -8.01
N TRP A 268 -7.69 -6.75 -9.15
CA TRP A 268 -7.31 -7.48 -10.35
C TRP A 268 -5.89 -8.06 -10.25
N SER A 269 -5.73 -9.33 -10.60
CA SER A 269 -4.42 -9.95 -10.82
C SER A 269 -4.46 -10.79 -12.08
N VAL A 270 -3.36 -10.81 -12.82
CA VAL A 270 -3.23 -11.67 -14.02
C VAL A 270 -2.84 -13.11 -13.67
N ARG A 271 -2.32 -13.32 -12.45
CA ARG A 271 -1.83 -14.63 -11.98
C ARG A 271 -2.81 -15.28 -10.99
N TRP A 272 -3.45 -14.46 -10.16
CA TRP A 272 -4.32 -14.89 -9.06
C TRP A 272 -5.68 -14.23 -9.23
N ASN A 273 -6.50 -14.73 -10.17
CA ASN A 273 -7.79 -14.10 -10.50
C ASN A 273 -8.98 -15.03 -10.19
N PRO A 274 -9.81 -14.72 -9.18
CA PRO A 274 -11.01 -15.46 -8.85
C PRO A 274 -12.01 -15.57 -10.01
N GLN A 275 -12.02 -14.59 -10.94
CA GLN A 275 -12.89 -14.61 -12.12
C GLN A 275 -12.69 -15.85 -12.99
N ILE A 276 -11.48 -16.41 -13.05
CA ILE A 276 -11.19 -17.60 -13.88
C ILE A 276 -11.96 -18.82 -13.34
N PHE A 277 -12.04 -18.98 -12.02
CA PHE A 277 -12.79 -20.06 -11.39
C PHE A 277 -14.29 -19.85 -11.52
N ALA A 278 -14.76 -18.60 -11.35
CA ALA A 278 -16.15 -18.25 -11.56
C ALA A 278 -16.61 -18.51 -13.01
N ALA A 279 -15.78 -18.13 -14.00
CA ALA A 279 -16.04 -18.39 -15.42
C ALA A 279 -16.06 -19.90 -15.76
N ALA A 280 -15.34 -20.72 -14.99
CA ALA A 280 -15.39 -22.17 -15.10
C ALA A 280 -16.61 -22.81 -14.41
N GLY A 281 -17.54 -22.02 -13.86
CA GLY A 281 -18.78 -22.49 -13.25
C GLY A 281 -18.71 -22.76 -11.74
N TYR A 282 -17.65 -22.32 -11.06
CA TYR A 282 -17.52 -22.49 -9.61
C TYR A 282 -18.07 -21.27 -8.86
N ILE A 283 -18.79 -21.51 -7.76
CA ILE A 283 -18.85 -20.49 -6.71
C ILE A 283 -17.44 -20.36 -6.17
N THR A 284 -16.88 -19.15 -6.23
CA THR A 284 -15.50 -18.91 -5.82
C THR A 284 -15.49 -18.08 -4.55
N ILE A 285 -14.83 -18.58 -3.51
CA ILE A 285 -14.68 -17.88 -2.23
C ILE A 285 -13.20 -17.60 -2.00
N GLY A 286 -12.84 -16.34 -1.81
CA GLY A 286 -11.51 -15.94 -1.35
C GLY A 286 -11.58 -15.46 0.10
N GLU A 287 -10.76 -16.03 0.98
CA GLU A 287 -10.59 -15.50 2.34
C GLU A 287 -9.96 -14.09 2.27
N GLY A 288 -10.55 -13.13 2.98
CA GLY A 288 -10.06 -11.77 3.10
C GLY A 288 -9.18 -11.56 4.33
N ALA A 289 -8.82 -10.31 4.58
CA ALA A 289 -8.15 -9.90 5.81
C ALA A 289 -9.12 -9.14 6.71
N ARG A 290 -8.78 -9.11 8.00
CA ARG A 290 -9.39 -8.17 8.95
C ARG A 290 -8.76 -6.79 8.83
#